data_AF-A0A2T2TU28-F1
#
_entry.id   AF-A0A2T2TU28-F1
#
_cell.length_a   1.000
_cell.length_b   1.000
_cell.length_c   1.000
_cell.angle_alpha   90.00
_cell.angle_beta   90.00
_cell.angle_gamma   90.00
#
_symmetry.space_group_name_H-M   'P 1'
#
loop_
_entity.id
_entity.type
_entity.pdbx_description
1 polymer ?
#
loop_
_entity_poly.entity_id
_entity_poly.type
_entity_poly.pdbx_seq_one_letter_code
_entity_poly.pdbx_strand_id
1 'polypeptide(L)'
;MRLRHSFFLTCTGVEKDDDGRVVELRARIDPDTRSGQAPDGRSPAGTIHWVSAPESVPSETRLYSGRLFTTEAPDAGEEDFHEYLNPDALVTRPNARIEPSVIETLADEPQQRFQFERTGYFWPDPEDSSADGLVFNQIVPLRDPWAEGDAGLTAEELAERRREKERRRAEQRKRAMAGQRDPVTDFDADQRARFERLRDEQGLDRDDAAVLAERAALADFFDAALDAYDRPQALANWTVNELLRELDDDALSESLSALPFGPDAFARLVQMADEETISTQAGQKVFSEMLADGAAPDQIVEKRNLLRLDDDTELRRAAEAVVSEHPDEAARYRTGGETKLMGFFMGRLMQKTRGTADAQAARAALKDVLET
;
A
#
# COMPACT_ATOMS: atom_id res chain seq x y z
N MET A 1 5.02 0.88 18.16
CA MET A 1 5.09 0.13 16.89
C MET A 1 3.79 -0.66 16.72
N ARG A 2 3.51 -1.19 15.53
CA ARG A 2 2.41 -2.16 15.32
C ARG A 2 3.00 -3.52 14.96
N LEU A 3 2.47 -4.57 15.57
CA LEU A 3 2.69 -5.93 15.12
C LEU A 3 1.78 -6.19 13.91
N ARG A 4 2.36 -6.69 12.82
CA ARG A 4 1.61 -6.96 11.59
C ARG A 4 0.43 -7.89 11.86
N HIS A 5 -0.74 -7.53 11.33
CA HIS A 5 -2.02 -8.22 11.58
C HIS A 5 -2.40 -8.37 13.06
N SER A 6 -1.88 -7.50 13.92
CA SER A 6 -2.05 -7.60 15.38
C SER A 6 -2.09 -6.20 16.01
N PHE A 7 -1.91 -6.15 17.32
CA PHE A 7 -2.04 -4.98 18.19
C PHE A 7 -0.86 -4.00 18.07
N PHE A 8 -1.06 -2.81 18.63
CA PHE A 8 0.01 -1.86 18.91
C PHE A 8 0.85 -2.38 20.07
N LEU A 9 2.16 -2.21 19.92
CA LEU A 9 3.19 -2.69 20.84
C LEU A 9 4.03 -1.51 21.34
N THR A 10 4.20 -1.45 22.66
CA THR A 10 5.08 -0.52 23.36
C THR A 10 6.16 -1.31 24.08
N CYS A 11 7.43 -1.11 23.71
CA CYS A 11 8.56 -1.67 24.43
C CYS A 11 8.70 -0.98 25.79
N THR A 12 8.78 -1.77 26.86
CA THR A 12 8.87 -1.31 28.25
C THR A 12 10.21 -1.67 28.90
N GLY A 13 11.00 -2.55 28.30
CA GLY A 13 12.30 -2.95 28.84
C GLY A 13 13.14 -3.74 27.82
N VAL A 14 14.45 -3.73 28.04
CA VAL A 14 15.44 -4.42 27.22
C VAL A 14 16.38 -5.18 28.14
N GLU A 15 16.54 -6.48 27.93
CA GLU A 15 17.55 -7.28 28.62
C GLU A 15 18.71 -7.59 27.68
N LYS A 16 19.92 -7.56 28.23
CA LYS A 16 21.17 -7.77 27.50
C LYS A 16 22.02 -8.83 28.20
N ASP A 17 22.77 -9.58 27.41
CA ASP A 17 23.80 -10.50 27.93
C ASP A 17 25.06 -9.75 28.40
N ASP A 18 26.04 -10.50 28.89
CA ASP A 18 27.32 -9.98 29.41
C ASP A 18 28.15 -9.26 28.32
N ASP A 19 27.93 -9.59 27.06
CA ASP A 19 28.55 -8.96 25.89
C ASP A 19 27.75 -7.74 25.37
N GLY A 20 26.66 -7.38 26.05
CA GLY A 20 25.80 -6.26 25.71
C GLY A 20 24.85 -6.50 24.52
N ARG A 21 24.70 -7.74 24.05
CA ARG A 21 23.73 -8.11 23.00
C ARG A 21 22.34 -8.19 23.60
N VAL A 22 21.34 -7.67 22.88
CA VAL A 22 19.93 -7.74 23.31
C VAL A 22 19.45 -9.19 23.19
N VAL A 23 18.97 -9.74 24.30
CA VAL A 23 18.45 -11.12 24.38
C VAL A 23 16.93 -11.18 24.60
N GLU A 24 16.34 -10.15 25.21
CA GLU A 24 14.89 -10.07 25.42
C GLU A 24 14.40 -8.62 25.31
N LEU A 25 13.22 -8.45 24.71
CA LEU A 25 12.45 -7.21 24.74
C LEU A 25 11.16 -7.45 25.52
N ARG A 26 10.97 -6.70 26.61
CA ARG A 26 9.71 -6.69 27.35
C ARG A 26 8.83 -5.61 26.78
N ALA A 27 7.58 -5.95 26.50
CA ALA A 27 6.65 -5.05 25.87
C ALA A 27 5.23 -5.24 26.37
N ARG A 28 4.41 -4.21 26.18
CA ARG A 28 2.96 -4.22 26.43
C ARG A 28 2.23 -4.07 25.10
N ILE A 29 1.19 -4.87 24.91
CA ILE A 29 0.24 -4.69 23.81
C ILE A 29 -0.95 -3.86 24.28
N ASP A 30 -1.58 -3.19 23.32
CA ASP A 30 -2.87 -2.53 23.52
C ASP A 30 -4.01 -3.35 22.91
N PRO A 31 -4.85 -4.02 23.72
CA PRO A 31 -5.94 -4.87 23.23
C PRO A 31 -6.94 -4.17 22.33
N ASP A 32 -7.16 -2.86 22.50
CA ASP A 32 -8.19 -2.13 21.76
C ASP A 32 -7.76 -1.78 20.33
N THR A 33 -6.54 -2.15 19.94
CA THR A 33 -5.93 -1.79 18.65
C THR A 33 -5.88 -2.94 17.63
N ARG A 34 -6.60 -4.05 17.88
CA ARG A 34 -6.58 -5.24 17.00
C ARG A 34 -7.02 -4.93 15.56
N SER A 35 -8.01 -4.06 15.41
CA SER A 35 -8.51 -3.58 14.10
C SER A 35 -7.44 -2.82 13.32
N GLY A 36 -6.41 -2.32 14.02
CA GLY A 36 -5.35 -1.49 13.46
C GLY A 36 -5.52 0.00 13.67
N GLN A 37 -6.60 0.41 14.32
CA GLN A 37 -6.85 1.79 14.76
C GLN A 37 -6.90 1.81 16.29
N ALA A 38 -6.49 2.92 16.90
CA ALA A 38 -6.60 3.12 18.34
C ALA A 38 -7.83 4.00 18.66
N PRO A 39 -8.61 3.68 19.72
CA PRO A 39 -9.79 4.48 20.10
C PRO A 39 -9.48 5.94 20.44
N ASP A 40 -8.24 6.21 20.87
CA ASP A 40 -7.73 7.55 21.20
C ASP A 40 -7.07 8.26 20.00
N GLY A 41 -7.19 7.71 18.79
CA GLY A 41 -6.71 8.33 17.54
C GLY A 41 -5.20 8.23 17.31
N ARG A 42 -4.42 7.63 18.23
CA ARG A 42 -2.96 7.52 18.02
C ARG A 42 -2.61 6.52 16.92
N SER A 43 -1.53 6.81 16.21
CA SER A 43 -1.03 5.97 15.11
C SER A 43 0.37 5.41 15.41
N PRO A 44 0.68 4.18 14.97
CA PRO A 44 1.98 3.57 15.22
C PRO A 44 3.02 4.16 14.27
N ALA A 45 4.24 4.42 14.77
CA ALA A 45 5.35 4.94 13.94
C ALA A 45 5.85 3.97 12.85
N GLY A 46 5.38 2.73 12.85
CA GLY A 46 5.76 1.71 11.89
C GLY A 46 5.22 0.33 12.28
N THR A 47 5.22 -0.57 11.30
CA THR A 47 4.75 -1.96 11.43
C THR A 47 5.90 -2.94 11.24
N ILE A 48 5.99 -3.95 12.09
CA ILE A 48 6.98 -5.04 12.01
C ILE A 48 6.27 -6.38 11.86
N HIS A 49 6.87 -7.32 11.11
CA HIS A 49 6.43 -8.71 11.14
C HIS A 49 6.85 -9.37 12.46
N TRP A 50 6.22 -10.47 12.80
CA TRP A 50 6.52 -11.28 13.98
C TRP A 50 6.02 -12.70 13.73
N VAL A 51 6.53 -13.65 14.53
CA VAL A 51 6.01 -15.01 14.59
C VAL A 51 5.83 -15.40 16.06
N SER A 52 4.77 -16.15 16.34
CA SER A 52 4.48 -16.66 17.68
C SER A 52 5.57 -17.65 18.09
N ALA A 53 6.26 -17.40 19.20
CA ALA A 53 7.30 -18.30 19.70
C ALA A 53 6.82 -19.76 19.90
N PRO A 54 5.65 -20.03 20.52
CA PRO A 54 5.19 -21.41 20.72
C PRO A 54 4.68 -22.10 19.46
N GLU A 55 4.16 -21.36 18.49
CA GLU A 55 3.52 -21.93 17.28
C GLU A 55 4.44 -21.95 16.06
N SER A 56 5.47 -21.11 16.06
CA SER A 56 6.42 -21.06 14.95
C SER A 56 7.16 -22.38 14.78
N VAL A 57 7.63 -22.60 13.57
CA VAL A 57 8.42 -23.77 13.22
C VAL A 57 9.87 -23.36 12.94
N PRO A 58 10.85 -24.18 13.33
CA PRO A 58 12.25 -23.87 13.08
C PRO A 58 12.55 -24.02 11.59
N SER A 59 13.45 -23.19 11.08
CA SER A 59 13.92 -23.30 9.72
C SER A 59 15.34 -22.77 9.58
N GLU A 60 16.10 -23.40 8.68
CA GLU A 60 17.30 -22.79 8.13
C GLU A 60 16.93 -21.83 6.99
N THR A 61 17.47 -20.62 7.02
CA THR A 61 17.32 -19.65 5.93
C THR A 61 18.67 -19.31 5.33
N ARG A 62 18.79 -19.46 4.01
CA ARG A 62 19.99 -19.18 3.22
C ARG A 62 19.79 -17.86 2.49
N LEU A 63 20.57 -16.87 2.89
CA LEU A 63 20.54 -15.52 2.34
C LEU A 63 21.68 -15.37 1.34
N TYR A 64 21.35 -15.16 0.08
CA TYR A 64 22.33 -14.90 -0.95
C TYR A 64 22.56 -13.39 -1.05
N SER A 65 23.63 -12.91 -0.41
CA SER A 65 23.95 -11.48 -0.40
C SER A 65 24.89 -11.09 -1.55
N GLY A 66 24.42 -10.17 -2.39
CA GLY A 66 25.24 -9.57 -3.43
C GLY A 66 25.50 -10.48 -4.64
N ARG A 67 26.72 -10.40 -5.18
CA ARG A 67 27.18 -11.17 -6.33
C ARG A 67 27.99 -12.39 -5.84
N LEU A 68 27.92 -13.50 -6.58
CA LEU A 68 28.74 -14.69 -6.33
C LEU A 68 30.25 -14.40 -6.39
N PHE A 69 30.62 -13.42 -7.22
CA PHE A 69 31.98 -12.96 -7.38
C PHE A 69 32.15 -11.53 -6.88
N THR A 70 33.34 -11.22 -6.39
CA THR A 70 33.74 -9.88 -5.94
C THR A 70 34.02 -8.91 -7.11
N THR A 71 34.07 -9.41 -8.34
CA THR A 71 34.32 -8.66 -9.58
C THR A 71 33.25 -8.88 -10.64
N GLU A 72 33.11 -7.96 -11.60
CA GLU A 72 32.07 -8.00 -12.64
C GLU A 72 32.37 -9.02 -13.75
N ALA A 73 33.65 -9.26 -14.04
CA ALA A 73 34.12 -10.16 -15.10
C ALA A 73 35.22 -11.09 -14.55
N PRO A 74 34.87 -12.11 -13.75
CA PRO A 74 35.82 -12.97 -13.04
C PRO A 74 36.66 -13.86 -13.96
N ASP A 75 36.33 -13.95 -15.25
CA ASP A 75 37.00 -14.74 -16.29
C ASP A 75 37.83 -13.90 -17.28
N ALA A 76 37.87 -12.58 -17.12
CA ALA A 76 38.55 -11.68 -18.05
C ALA A 76 40.08 -11.56 -17.82
N GLY A 77 40.59 -12.05 -16.70
CA GLY A 77 42.00 -11.99 -16.32
C GLY A 77 42.77 -13.28 -16.59
N GLU A 78 44.06 -13.29 -16.22
CA GLU A 78 44.92 -14.48 -16.28
C GLU A 78 44.81 -15.35 -15.00
N GLU A 79 44.19 -14.81 -13.93
CA GLU A 79 43.97 -15.50 -12.65
C GLU A 79 42.78 -16.48 -12.73
N ASP A 80 42.77 -17.49 -11.86
CA ASP A 80 41.64 -18.42 -11.75
C ASP A 80 40.42 -17.69 -11.18
N PHE A 81 39.26 -17.82 -11.84
CA PHE A 81 38.02 -17.16 -11.44
C PHE A 81 37.55 -17.55 -10.02
N HIS A 82 38.00 -18.70 -9.49
CA HIS A 82 37.72 -19.12 -8.11
C HIS A 82 38.32 -18.16 -7.07
N GLU A 83 39.40 -17.45 -7.40
CA GLU A 83 40.02 -16.44 -6.52
C GLU A 83 39.09 -15.25 -6.28
N TYR A 84 38.12 -15.03 -7.17
CA TYR A 84 37.14 -13.97 -7.04
C TYR A 84 35.84 -14.40 -6.35
N LEU A 85 35.74 -15.63 -5.85
CA LEU A 85 34.54 -16.08 -5.12
C LEU A 85 34.33 -15.21 -3.87
N ASN A 86 33.11 -14.68 -3.74
CA ASN A 86 32.74 -13.88 -2.59
C ASN A 86 32.46 -14.82 -1.39
N PRO A 87 33.26 -14.78 -0.31
CA PRO A 87 33.05 -15.62 0.87
C PRO A 87 31.73 -15.30 1.58
N ASP A 88 31.19 -14.09 1.38
CA ASP A 88 29.91 -13.63 1.94
C ASP A 88 28.74 -13.80 0.94
N ALA A 89 28.93 -14.56 -0.15
CA ALA A 89 27.88 -14.80 -1.15
C ALA A 89 26.69 -15.57 -0.59
N LEU A 90 26.91 -16.37 0.47
CA LEU A 90 25.87 -17.13 1.17
C LEU A 90 26.01 -16.95 2.67
N VAL A 91 24.93 -16.50 3.30
CA VAL A 91 24.82 -16.34 4.73
C VAL A 91 23.69 -17.23 5.26
N THR A 92 24.05 -18.28 6.00
CA THR A 92 23.09 -19.21 6.58
C THR A 92 22.60 -18.73 7.96
N ARG A 93 21.29 -18.90 8.21
CA ARG A 93 20.61 -18.62 9.47
C ARG A 93 19.89 -19.90 9.93
N PRO A 94 20.54 -20.74 10.75
CA PRO A 94 20.03 -22.07 11.09
C PRO A 94 18.85 -22.07 12.08
N ASN A 95 18.66 -20.97 12.81
CA ASN A 95 17.67 -20.86 13.88
C ASN A 95 16.56 -19.84 13.54
N ALA A 96 16.21 -19.70 12.25
CA ALA A 96 15.08 -18.86 11.88
C ALA A 96 13.77 -19.50 12.37
N ARG A 97 12.76 -18.65 12.56
CA ARG A 97 11.42 -19.05 12.97
C ARG A 97 10.43 -18.54 11.93
N ILE A 98 9.56 -19.42 11.46
CA ILE A 98 8.56 -19.11 10.44
C ILE A 98 7.17 -19.55 10.89
N GLU A 99 6.13 -19.02 10.26
CA GLU A 99 4.75 -19.36 10.56
C GLU A 99 4.44 -20.81 10.16
N PRO A 100 3.66 -21.58 10.94
CA PRO A 100 3.35 -22.98 10.64
C PRO A 100 2.54 -23.20 9.35
N SER A 101 1.84 -22.18 8.85
CA SER A 101 1.05 -22.21 7.60
C SER A 101 1.84 -22.69 6.38
N VAL A 102 3.16 -22.52 6.40
CA VAL A 102 4.06 -23.00 5.34
C VAL A 102 4.05 -24.53 5.21
N ILE A 103 3.83 -25.27 6.30
CA ILE A 103 3.85 -26.73 6.28
C ILE A 103 2.66 -27.26 5.48
N GLU A 104 1.46 -26.76 5.78
CA GLU A 104 0.24 -27.15 5.07
C GLU A 104 0.35 -26.81 3.59
N THR A 105 0.85 -25.60 3.29
CA THR A 105 1.05 -25.16 1.91
C THR A 105 2.07 -26.04 1.17
N LEU A 106 3.18 -26.42 1.80
CA LEU A 106 4.21 -27.27 1.20
C LEU A 106 3.77 -28.73 1.05
N ALA A 107 2.82 -29.20 1.85
CA ALA A 107 2.24 -30.53 1.68
C ALA A 107 1.48 -30.66 0.36
N ASP A 108 0.75 -29.61 -0.03
CA ASP A 108 -0.01 -29.56 -1.28
C ASP A 108 0.83 -29.06 -2.47
N GLU A 109 1.71 -28.08 -2.24
CA GLU A 109 2.55 -27.44 -3.26
C GLU A 109 4.03 -27.41 -2.83
N PRO A 110 4.80 -28.52 -2.98
CA PRO A 110 6.15 -28.65 -2.44
C PRO A 110 7.17 -27.63 -2.96
N GLN A 111 6.90 -27.00 -4.11
CA GLN A 111 7.76 -25.98 -4.72
C GLN A 111 7.22 -24.56 -4.55
N GLN A 112 6.23 -24.36 -3.67
CA GLN A 112 5.60 -23.06 -3.49
C GLN A 112 6.62 -22.02 -3.02
N ARG A 113 6.52 -20.83 -3.59
CA ARG A 113 7.37 -19.68 -3.21
C ARG A 113 6.60 -18.81 -2.24
N PHE A 114 7.29 -18.37 -1.18
CA PHE A 114 6.70 -17.56 -0.14
C PHE A 114 7.30 -16.17 -0.17
N GLN A 115 6.48 -15.15 0.08
CA GLN A 115 6.99 -13.85 0.50
C GLN A 115 7.05 -13.83 2.01
N PHE A 116 8.26 -13.80 2.58
CA PHE A 116 8.41 -13.48 3.99
C PHE A 116 8.29 -11.96 4.12
N GLU A 117 7.18 -11.52 4.70
CA GLU A 117 6.78 -10.12 4.73
C GLU A 117 7.93 -9.22 5.23
N ARG A 118 8.19 -8.14 4.49
CA ARG A 118 9.23 -7.14 4.80
C ARG A 118 10.68 -7.67 4.74
N THR A 119 10.89 -8.92 4.32
CA THR A 119 12.23 -9.52 4.18
C THR A 119 12.55 -9.79 2.71
N GLY A 120 11.75 -10.61 2.02
CA GLY A 120 12.10 -11.09 0.68
C GLY A 120 11.18 -12.20 0.19
N TYR A 121 11.49 -12.70 -1.00
CA TYR A 121 10.87 -13.91 -1.54
C TYR A 121 11.79 -15.10 -1.31
N PHE A 122 11.21 -16.21 -0.87
CA PHE A 122 11.90 -17.42 -0.46
C PHE A 122 11.30 -18.64 -1.15
N TRP A 123 12.13 -19.66 -1.34
CA TRP A 123 11.74 -20.94 -1.92
C TRP A 123 12.30 -22.07 -1.06
N PRO A 124 11.52 -23.12 -0.73
CA PRO A 124 12.07 -24.32 -0.11
C PRO A 124 13.21 -24.88 -0.97
N ASP A 125 14.31 -25.24 -0.33
CA ASP A 125 15.41 -25.92 -1.00
C ASP A 125 14.94 -27.30 -1.49
N PRO A 126 15.06 -27.63 -2.79
CA PRO A 126 14.52 -28.88 -3.32
C PRO A 126 15.32 -30.11 -2.87
N GLU A 127 16.54 -29.94 -2.39
CA GLU A 127 17.43 -31.03 -1.97
C GLU A 127 17.47 -31.15 -0.44
N ASP A 128 17.63 -30.02 0.25
CA ASP A 128 17.88 -29.99 1.69
C ASP A 128 16.62 -29.78 2.54
N SER A 129 15.52 -29.28 1.95
CA SER A 129 14.28 -29.05 2.71
C SER A 129 13.44 -30.32 2.81
N SER A 130 12.92 -30.57 4.01
CA SER A 130 12.03 -31.71 4.28
C SER A 130 10.96 -31.35 5.32
N ALA A 131 9.99 -32.25 5.53
CA ALA A 131 8.94 -32.07 6.53
C ALA A 131 9.47 -31.88 7.97
N ASP A 132 10.63 -32.47 8.28
CA ASP A 132 11.26 -32.44 9.61
C ASP A 132 12.33 -31.34 9.75
N GLY A 133 12.68 -30.68 8.65
CA GLY A 133 13.76 -29.68 8.60
C GLY A 133 13.59 -28.77 7.39
N LEU A 134 12.92 -27.65 7.59
CA LEU A 134 12.63 -26.70 6.52
C LEU A 134 13.87 -25.84 6.22
N VAL A 135 14.30 -25.87 4.97
CA VAL A 135 15.40 -25.04 4.46
C VAL A 135 14.85 -24.11 3.38
N PHE A 136 15.06 -22.81 3.54
CA PHE A 136 14.59 -21.81 2.58
C PHE A 136 15.73 -21.01 1.97
N ASN A 137 15.72 -20.92 0.65
CA ASN A 137 16.61 -20.08 -0.15
C ASN A 137 15.97 -18.73 -0.44
N GLN A 138 16.66 -17.63 -0.13
CA GLN A 138 16.21 -16.30 -0.52
C GLN A 138 16.38 -16.12 -2.04
N ILE A 139 15.27 -16.01 -2.76
CA ILE A 139 15.27 -15.75 -4.20
C ILE A 139 15.74 -14.31 -4.47
N VAL A 140 15.12 -13.36 -3.79
CA VAL A 140 15.44 -11.93 -3.91
C VAL A 140 14.97 -11.21 -2.65
N PRO A 141 15.80 -10.31 -2.07
CA PRO A 141 15.36 -9.45 -0.97
C PRO A 141 14.31 -8.45 -1.46
N LEU A 142 13.46 -7.96 -0.56
CA LEU A 142 12.64 -6.80 -0.89
C LEU A 142 13.52 -5.56 -1.06
N ARG A 143 13.09 -4.63 -1.92
CA ARG A 143 13.79 -3.37 -2.13
C ARG A 143 13.89 -2.64 -0.80
N ASP A 144 15.10 -2.57 -0.26
CA ASP A 144 15.41 -1.75 0.90
C ASP A 144 16.01 -0.42 0.42
N PRO A 145 15.25 0.69 0.46
CA PRO A 145 15.75 2.01 0.08
C PRO A 145 16.89 2.51 0.99
N TRP A 146 17.23 1.77 2.05
CA TRP A 146 18.31 2.09 2.97
C TRP A 146 19.56 1.20 2.80
N ALA A 147 19.49 0.09 2.04
CA ALA A 147 20.56 -0.92 1.97
C ALA A 147 21.69 -0.60 0.97
N GLU A 148 21.42 0.19 -0.08
CA GLU A 148 22.41 0.52 -1.13
C GLU A 148 23.65 1.27 -0.61
N GLY A 149 23.59 1.83 0.60
CA GLY A 149 24.71 2.55 1.20
C GLY A 149 25.58 1.72 2.16
N ASP A 150 25.14 0.56 2.63
CA ASP A 150 25.65 -0.04 3.89
C ASP A 150 26.58 -1.27 3.67
N ALA A 151 26.81 -1.70 2.42
CA ALA A 151 27.67 -2.84 2.11
C ALA A 151 29.17 -2.54 2.36
N GLY A 152 29.85 -3.40 3.12
CA GLY A 152 31.30 -3.31 3.40
C GLY A 152 31.69 -2.61 4.71
N LEU A 153 30.74 -2.18 5.54
CA LEU A 153 31.01 -1.53 6.82
C LEU A 153 30.98 -2.53 7.98
N THR A 154 31.96 -2.42 8.88
CA THR A 154 31.98 -3.16 10.14
C THR A 154 30.80 -2.77 11.04
N ALA A 155 30.48 -3.61 12.03
CA ALA A 155 29.36 -3.35 12.96
C ALA A 155 29.50 -2.00 13.70
N GLU A 156 30.73 -1.57 13.97
CA GLU A 156 31.03 -0.30 14.63
C GLU A 156 30.81 0.89 13.66
N GLU A 157 31.29 0.78 12.42
CA GLU A 157 31.06 1.79 11.37
C GLU A 157 29.57 1.90 11.03
N LEU A 158 28.84 0.78 11.02
CA LEU A 158 27.39 0.76 10.83
C LEU A 158 26.66 1.45 11.98
N ALA A 159 27.11 1.24 13.23
CA ALA A 159 26.55 1.89 14.41
C ALA A 159 26.83 3.40 14.41
N GLU A 160 28.03 3.82 13.99
CA GLU A 160 28.41 5.23 13.86
C GLU A 160 27.62 5.92 12.75
N ARG A 161 27.50 5.30 11.57
CA ARG A 161 26.66 5.82 10.48
C ARG A 161 25.18 5.88 10.84
N ARG A 162 24.68 4.91 11.62
CA ARG A 162 23.30 4.96 12.14
C ARG A 162 23.12 6.13 13.10
N ARG A 163 24.05 6.38 14.03
CA ARG A 163 24.02 7.56 14.93
C ARG A 163 24.11 8.86 14.15
N GLU A 164 24.97 8.93 13.13
CA GLU A 164 25.12 10.11 12.29
C GLU A 164 23.88 10.35 11.42
N LYS A 165 23.30 9.29 10.85
CA LYS A 165 22.04 9.34 10.08
C LYS A 165 20.86 9.67 10.98
N GLU A 166 20.82 9.19 12.22
CA GLU A 166 19.84 9.58 13.23
C GLU A 166 20.00 11.04 13.62
N ARG A 167 21.23 11.52 13.83
CA ARG A 167 21.51 12.94 14.09
C ARG A 167 21.10 13.81 12.90
N ARG A 168 21.43 13.40 11.68
CA ARG A 168 21.10 14.11 10.44
C ARG A 168 19.61 14.04 10.13
N ARG A 169 18.92 12.93 10.42
CA ARG A 169 17.45 12.81 10.37
C ARG A 169 16.78 13.59 11.49
N ALA A 170 17.37 13.67 12.68
CA ALA A 170 16.85 14.49 13.78
C ALA A 170 17.03 15.97 13.45
N GLU A 171 18.15 16.36 12.84
CA GLU A 171 18.38 17.71 12.31
C GLU A 171 17.51 18.02 11.09
N GLN A 172 17.31 17.08 10.17
CA GLN A 172 16.37 17.23 9.05
C GLN A 172 14.93 17.26 9.55
N ARG A 173 14.54 16.45 10.54
CA ARG A 173 13.23 16.53 11.20
C ARG A 173 13.09 17.85 11.93
N LYS A 174 14.14 18.33 12.61
CA LYS A 174 14.16 19.62 13.27
C LYS A 174 14.13 20.78 12.28
N ARG A 175 14.73 20.65 11.09
CA ARG A 175 14.68 21.62 9.98
C ARG A 175 13.35 21.56 9.20
N ALA A 176 12.80 20.37 9.00
CA ALA A 176 11.48 20.15 8.41
C ALA A 176 10.39 20.65 9.37
N MET A 177 10.50 20.37 10.67
CA MET A 177 9.65 20.94 11.72
C MET A 177 9.91 22.44 11.96
N ALA A 178 11.11 22.95 11.69
CA ALA A 178 11.39 24.39 11.75
C ALA A 178 10.91 25.15 10.49
N GLY A 179 10.68 24.44 9.38
CA GLY A 179 10.15 24.99 8.12
C GLY A 179 8.66 24.76 7.92
N GLN A 180 8.09 23.74 8.55
CA GLN A 180 6.66 23.48 8.59
C GLN A 180 6.09 24.30 9.75
N ARG A 181 5.86 25.60 9.50
CA ARG A 181 4.91 26.35 10.31
C ARG A 181 3.60 25.58 10.21
N ASP A 182 3.05 25.20 11.35
CA ASP A 182 1.73 24.59 11.40
C ASP A 182 0.76 25.60 10.74
N PRO A 183 0.09 25.26 9.63
CA PRO A 183 -0.72 26.22 8.89
C PRO A 183 -1.76 26.88 9.81
N VAL A 184 -2.25 26.14 10.81
CA VAL A 184 -3.23 26.63 11.80
C VAL A 184 -2.62 27.62 12.81
N THR A 185 -1.28 27.71 12.94
CA THR A 185 -0.66 28.65 13.88
C THR A 185 -0.74 30.10 13.45
N ASP A 186 -0.70 30.36 12.14
CA ASP A 186 -0.76 31.71 11.59
C ASP A 186 -2.19 32.08 11.12
N PHE A 187 -3.20 31.23 11.36
CA PHE A 187 -4.60 31.52 11.03
C PHE A 187 -5.10 32.77 11.75
N ASP A 188 -5.77 33.63 11.00
CA ASP A 188 -6.56 34.72 11.55
C ASP A 188 -7.79 34.18 12.32
N ALA A 189 -8.57 35.10 12.92
CA ALA A 189 -9.72 34.72 13.73
C ALA A 189 -10.81 33.98 12.92
N ASP A 190 -11.01 34.35 11.66
CA ASP A 190 -12.06 33.79 10.81
C ASP A 190 -11.64 32.41 10.29
N GLN A 191 -10.39 32.26 9.86
CA GLN A 191 -9.79 30.97 9.49
C GLN A 191 -9.80 30.00 10.66
N ARG A 192 -9.49 30.45 11.88
CA ARG A 192 -9.52 29.61 13.08
C ARG A 192 -10.94 29.15 13.42
N ALA A 193 -11.91 30.05 13.37
CA ALA A 193 -13.31 29.70 13.62
C ALA A 193 -13.83 28.69 12.58
N ARG A 194 -13.49 28.88 11.30
CA ARG A 194 -13.81 27.90 10.24
C ARG A 194 -13.18 26.55 10.52
N PHE A 195 -11.89 26.52 10.85
CA PHE A 195 -11.17 25.29 11.16
C PHE A 195 -11.79 24.51 12.31
N GLU A 196 -12.12 25.19 13.42
CA GLU A 196 -12.76 24.58 14.59
C GLU A 196 -14.14 24.02 14.23
N ARG A 197 -14.96 24.77 13.48
CA ARG A 197 -16.27 24.27 12.99
C ARG A 197 -16.11 23.02 12.11
N LEU A 198 -15.24 23.08 11.10
CA LEU A 198 -15.01 21.98 10.15
C LEU A 198 -14.52 20.71 10.88
N ARG A 199 -13.60 20.85 11.83
CA ARG A 199 -13.06 19.71 12.59
C ARG A 199 -14.01 19.19 13.67
N ASP A 200 -14.51 20.09 14.54
CA ASP A 200 -15.20 19.69 15.77
C ASP A 200 -16.69 19.45 15.56
N GLU A 201 -17.33 20.23 14.68
CA GLU A 201 -18.77 20.10 14.42
C GLU A 201 -19.05 19.16 13.24
N GLN A 202 -18.26 19.26 12.17
CA GLN A 202 -18.44 18.45 10.96
C GLN A 202 -17.55 17.19 10.92
N GLY A 203 -16.62 17.02 11.87
CA GLY A 203 -15.85 15.80 12.03
C GLY A 203 -14.78 15.56 10.96
N LEU A 204 -14.34 16.60 10.24
CA LEU A 204 -13.28 16.48 9.26
C LEU A 204 -11.95 16.15 9.93
N ASP A 205 -11.10 15.40 9.21
CA ASP A 205 -9.72 15.28 9.62
C ASP A 205 -9.01 16.64 9.65
N ARG A 206 -7.93 16.70 10.42
CA ARG A 206 -7.21 17.93 10.69
C ARG A 206 -6.65 18.58 9.42
N ASP A 207 -6.16 17.79 8.48
CA ASP A 207 -5.41 18.32 7.34
C ASP A 207 -6.37 18.88 6.29
N ASP A 208 -7.45 18.17 5.99
CA ASP A 208 -8.53 18.64 5.11
C ASP A 208 -9.24 19.87 5.70
N ALA A 209 -9.53 19.84 7.01
CA ALA A 209 -10.12 21.00 7.70
C ALA A 209 -9.20 22.23 7.62
N ALA A 210 -7.87 22.05 7.73
CA ALA A 210 -6.94 23.17 7.63
C ALA A 210 -6.91 23.77 6.22
N VAL A 211 -6.90 22.93 5.18
CA VAL A 211 -6.89 23.37 3.77
C VAL A 211 -8.15 24.18 3.44
N LEU A 212 -9.32 23.69 3.85
CA LEU A 212 -10.59 24.37 3.64
C LEU A 212 -10.69 25.66 4.47
N ALA A 213 -10.27 25.63 5.74
CA ALA A 213 -10.34 26.80 6.63
C ALA A 213 -9.51 27.99 6.14
N GLU A 214 -8.35 27.71 5.53
CA GLU A 214 -7.47 28.71 4.92
C GLU A 214 -8.15 29.42 3.74
N ARG A 215 -9.00 28.71 2.98
CA ARG A 215 -9.59 29.14 1.70
C ARG A 215 -11.10 29.33 1.81
N ALA A 216 -11.51 30.56 2.16
CA ALA A 216 -12.93 30.91 2.36
C ALA A 216 -13.84 30.47 1.20
N ALA A 217 -13.48 30.78 -0.04
CA ALA A 217 -14.31 30.45 -1.22
C ALA A 217 -14.46 28.93 -1.43
N LEU A 218 -13.42 28.15 -1.14
CA LEU A 218 -13.47 26.68 -1.24
C LEU A 218 -14.32 26.08 -0.12
N ALA A 219 -14.22 26.62 1.09
CA ALA A 219 -15.09 26.24 2.21
C ALA A 219 -16.57 26.55 1.93
N ASP A 220 -16.86 27.71 1.34
CA ASP A 220 -18.23 28.08 0.96
C ASP A 220 -18.80 27.15 -0.12
N PHE A 221 -18.00 26.77 -1.11
CA PHE A 221 -18.39 25.76 -2.12
C PHE A 221 -18.65 24.39 -1.47
N PHE A 222 -17.78 23.98 -0.54
CA PHE A 222 -17.92 22.73 0.21
C PHE A 222 -19.18 22.72 1.09
N ASP A 223 -19.46 23.80 1.82
CA ASP A 223 -20.68 23.93 2.63
C ASP A 223 -21.94 23.88 1.74
N ALA A 224 -21.92 24.54 0.58
CA ALA A 224 -23.03 24.44 -0.38
C ALA A 224 -23.20 23.02 -0.96
N ALA A 225 -22.10 22.26 -1.12
CA ALA A 225 -22.18 20.86 -1.53
C ALA A 225 -22.74 19.96 -0.41
N LEU A 226 -22.47 20.29 0.86
CA LEU A 226 -23.01 19.57 2.01
C LEU A 226 -24.53 19.65 2.11
N ASP A 227 -25.13 20.78 1.70
CA ASP A 227 -26.59 20.93 1.65
C ASP A 227 -27.25 19.90 0.72
N ALA A 228 -26.53 19.45 -0.33
CA ALA A 228 -27.00 18.43 -1.26
C ALA A 228 -26.62 17.00 -0.84
N TYR A 229 -25.49 16.81 -0.14
CA TYR A 229 -25.03 15.51 0.35
C TYR A 229 -24.31 15.60 1.69
N ASP A 230 -25.00 15.22 2.77
CA ASP A 230 -24.50 15.32 4.16
C ASP A 230 -23.50 14.21 4.53
N ARG A 231 -22.34 14.24 3.86
CA ARG A 231 -21.18 13.35 4.12
C ARG A 231 -19.89 14.19 4.15
N PRO A 232 -19.62 14.89 5.26
CA PRO A 232 -18.52 15.85 5.38
C PRO A 232 -17.15 15.35 4.91
N GLN A 233 -16.69 14.21 5.43
CA GLN A 233 -15.38 13.69 5.05
C GLN A 233 -15.30 13.25 3.58
N ALA A 234 -16.39 12.67 3.03
CA ALA A 234 -16.40 12.23 1.63
C ALA A 234 -16.28 13.43 0.68
N LEU A 235 -17.06 14.48 0.94
CA LEU A 235 -16.97 15.75 0.21
C LEU A 235 -15.60 16.40 0.39
N ALA A 236 -15.07 16.48 1.61
CA ALA A 236 -13.79 17.12 1.90
C ALA A 236 -12.65 16.44 1.12
N ASN A 237 -12.60 15.11 1.13
CA ASN A 237 -11.63 14.32 0.39
C ASN A 237 -11.64 14.68 -1.11
N TRP A 238 -12.81 14.77 -1.73
CA TRP A 238 -12.93 15.11 -3.16
C TRP A 238 -12.64 16.58 -3.43
N THR A 239 -13.09 17.49 -2.56
CA THR A 239 -12.82 18.92 -2.68
C THR A 239 -11.32 19.21 -2.59
N VAL A 240 -10.61 18.61 -1.63
CA VAL A 240 -9.18 18.84 -1.40
C VAL A 240 -8.30 18.08 -2.41
N ASN A 241 -8.62 16.83 -2.72
CA ASN A 241 -7.74 15.98 -3.52
C ASN A 241 -8.03 15.98 -5.03
N GLU A 242 -9.24 16.37 -5.45
CA GLU A 242 -9.63 16.36 -6.87
C GLU A 242 -9.97 17.78 -7.33
N LEU A 243 -10.93 18.47 -6.68
CA LEU A 243 -11.39 19.78 -7.13
C LEU A 243 -10.31 20.85 -7.03
N LEU A 244 -9.67 21.00 -5.86
CA LEU A 244 -8.67 22.04 -5.63
C LEU A 244 -7.50 21.99 -6.63
N ARG A 245 -7.17 20.81 -7.16
CA ARG A 245 -6.09 20.63 -8.14
C ARG A 245 -6.37 21.22 -9.51
N GLU A 246 -7.65 21.43 -9.82
CA GLU A 246 -8.13 21.98 -11.09
C GLU A 246 -8.39 23.50 -11.00
N LEU A 247 -8.17 24.10 -9.82
CA LEU A 247 -8.39 25.51 -9.55
C LEU A 247 -7.06 26.28 -9.48
N ASP A 248 -7.10 27.55 -9.86
CA ASP A 248 -5.98 28.47 -9.64
C ASP A 248 -6.03 29.01 -8.20
N ASP A 249 -5.03 28.70 -7.38
CA ASP A 249 -5.01 29.09 -5.96
C ASP A 249 -4.95 30.63 -5.79
N ASP A 250 -4.33 31.34 -6.74
CA ASP A 250 -4.25 32.82 -6.73
C ASP A 250 -5.56 33.49 -7.20
N ALA A 251 -6.44 32.76 -7.88
CA ALA A 251 -7.71 33.24 -8.44
C ALA A 251 -8.89 32.31 -8.08
N LEU A 252 -8.86 31.77 -6.85
CA LEU A 252 -9.69 30.64 -6.44
C LEU A 252 -11.20 30.92 -6.57
N SER A 253 -11.66 32.12 -6.20
CA SER A 253 -13.07 32.50 -6.28
C SER A 253 -13.56 32.56 -7.73
N GLU A 254 -12.74 33.11 -8.63
CA GLU A 254 -13.02 33.19 -10.05
C GLU A 254 -13.00 31.80 -10.69
N SER A 255 -12.01 30.95 -10.35
CA SER A 255 -11.94 29.57 -10.82
C SER A 255 -13.16 28.76 -10.41
N LEU A 256 -13.60 28.85 -9.15
CA LEU A 256 -14.81 28.18 -8.67
C LEU A 256 -16.06 28.67 -9.39
N SER A 257 -16.17 29.98 -9.61
CA SER A 257 -17.33 30.57 -10.32
C SER A 257 -17.35 30.24 -11.81
N ALA A 258 -16.19 29.90 -12.39
CA ALA A 258 -16.05 29.53 -13.79
C ALA A 258 -16.30 28.03 -14.06
N LEU A 259 -16.46 27.22 -13.01
CA LEU A 259 -16.80 25.81 -13.17
C LEU A 259 -18.12 25.67 -13.96
N PRO A 260 -18.20 24.74 -14.91
CA PRO A 260 -19.41 24.54 -15.71
C PRO A 260 -20.52 23.81 -14.94
N PHE A 261 -20.28 23.48 -13.67
CA PHE A 261 -21.22 22.82 -12.76
C PHE A 261 -21.17 23.49 -11.37
N GLY A 262 -22.27 23.39 -10.63
CA GLY A 262 -22.38 23.91 -9.27
C GLY A 262 -22.14 22.86 -8.17
N PRO A 263 -22.20 23.27 -6.89
CA PRO A 263 -22.02 22.40 -5.73
C PRO A 263 -22.94 21.18 -5.73
N ASP A 264 -24.21 21.31 -6.14
CA ASP A 264 -25.17 20.20 -6.17
C ASP A 264 -24.74 19.06 -7.10
N ALA A 265 -24.25 19.41 -8.30
CA ALA A 265 -23.81 18.42 -9.28
C ALA A 265 -22.50 17.75 -8.83
N PHE A 266 -21.60 18.52 -8.20
CA PHE A 266 -20.39 17.97 -7.59
C PHE A 266 -20.75 17.02 -6.42
N ALA A 267 -21.65 17.42 -5.53
CA ALA A 267 -22.14 16.58 -4.44
C ALA A 267 -22.78 15.29 -4.97
N ARG A 268 -23.55 15.37 -6.05
CA ARG A 268 -24.15 14.20 -6.70
C ARG A 268 -23.10 13.23 -7.24
N LEU A 269 -22.01 13.72 -7.82
CA LEU A 269 -20.87 12.88 -8.22
C LEU A 269 -20.24 12.19 -7.00
N VAL A 270 -19.94 12.95 -5.94
CA VAL A 270 -19.32 12.42 -4.73
C VAL A 270 -20.21 11.36 -4.08
N GLN A 271 -21.53 11.59 -4.05
CA GLN A 271 -22.50 10.60 -3.57
C GLN A 271 -22.39 9.28 -4.34
N MET A 272 -22.34 9.31 -5.67
CA MET A 272 -22.23 8.07 -6.46
C MET A 272 -20.96 7.29 -6.14
N ALA A 273 -19.86 7.99 -5.82
CA ALA A 273 -18.60 7.37 -5.47
C ALA A 273 -18.58 6.86 -4.01
N ASP A 274 -19.11 7.62 -3.05
CA ASP A 274 -19.19 7.22 -1.63
C ASP A 274 -20.15 6.04 -1.42
N GLU A 275 -21.28 6.03 -2.15
CA GLU A 275 -22.26 4.92 -2.14
C GLU A 275 -21.84 3.75 -3.04
N GLU A 276 -20.64 3.80 -3.62
CA GLU A 276 -20.09 2.79 -4.53
C GLU A 276 -20.97 2.43 -5.73
N THR A 277 -21.88 3.34 -6.15
CA THR A 277 -22.68 3.20 -7.39
C THR A 277 -21.78 3.23 -8.63
N ILE A 278 -20.67 3.94 -8.52
CA ILE A 278 -19.58 3.94 -9.49
C ILE A 278 -18.25 3.73 -8.76
N SER A 279 -17.26 3.15 -9.44
CA SER A 279 -15.91 3.03 -8.86
C SER A 279 -15.22 4.40 -8.77
N THR A 280 -14.20 4.54 -7.91
CA THR A 280 -13.41 5.79 -7.80
C THR A 280 -12.85 6.24 -9.15
N GLN A 281 -12.34 5.30 -9.97
CA GLN A 281 -11.82 5.60 -11.30
C GLN A 281 -12.93 6.06 -12.27
N ALA A 282 -14.14 5.50 -12.15
CA ALA A 282 -15.28 5.96 -12.91
C ALA A 282 -15.68 7.38 -12.47
N GLY A 283 -15.69 7.67 -11.16
CA GLY A 283 -15.93 8.99 -10.62
C GLY A 283 -14.95 10.05 -11.15
N GLN A 284 -13.64 9.74 -11.19
CA GLN A 284 -12.64 10.65 -11.77
C GLN A 284 -12.89 10.95 -13.25
N LYS A 285 -13.33 9.95 -14.04
CA LYS A 285 -13.69 10.17 -15.45
C LYS A 285 -14.92 11.05 -15.60
N VAL A 286 -15.92 10.83 -14.75
CA VAL A 286 -17.13 11.66 -14.71
C VAL A 286 -16.75 13.10 -14.35
N PHE A 287 -15.93 13.30 -13.33
CA PHE A 287 -15.42 14.61 -12.94
C PHE A 287 -14.72 15.34 -14.09
N SER A 288 -13.82 14.66 -14.80
CA SER A 288 -13.14 15.25 -15.96
C SER A 288 -14.09 15.63 -17.09
N GLU A 289 -15.15 14.85 -17.35
CA GLU A 289 -16.17 15.21 -18.37
C GLU A 289 -17.04 16.37 -17.88
N MET A 290 -17.45 16.38 -16.60
CA MET A 290 -18.14 17.51 -15.97
C MET A 290 -17.36 18.80 -16.14
N LEU A 291 -16.03 18.80 -15.91
CA LEU A 291 -15.17 19.98 -16.12
C LEU A 291 -15.10 20.45 -17.58
N ALA A 292 -15.25 19.53 -18.54
CA ALA A 292 -15.13 19.85 -19.95
C ALA A 292 -16.41 20.44 -20.55
N ASP A 293 -17.58 19.92 -20.17
CA ASP A 293 -18.85 20.26 -20.83
C ASP A 293 -20.02 20.61 -19.88
N GLY A 294 -19.83 20.50 -18.57
CA GLY A 294 -20.85 20.79 -17.57
C GLY A 294 -22.01 19.78 -17.53
N ALA A 295 -21.87 18.63 -18.20
CA ALA A 295 -22.92 17.62 -18.18
C ALA A 295 -23.14 17.07 -16.76
N ALA A 296 -24.40 16.74 -16.43
CA ALA A 296 -24.73 16.19 -15.13
C ALA A 296 -24.08 14.81 -14.93
N PRO A 297 -23.61 14.47 -13.70
CA PRO A 297 -22.93 13.21 -13.44
C PRO A 297 -23.78 11.99 -13.82
N ASP A 298 -25.08 11.99 -13.51
CA ASP A 298 -26.02 10.92 -13.90
C ASP A 298 -26.04 10.68 -15.42
N GLN A 299 -26.05 11.75 -16.21
CA GLN A 299 -26.06 11.66 -17.68
C GLN A 299 -24.75 11.09 -18.22
N ILE A 300 -23.62 11.51 -17.66
CA ILE A 300 -22.30 11.00 -18.05
C ILE A 300 -22.20 9.52 -17.71
N VAL A 301 -22.62 9.13 -16.50
CA VAL A 301 -22.61 7.74 -16.05
C VAL A 301 -23.47 6.85 -16.95
N GLU A 302 -24.68 7.26 -17.29
CA GLU A 302 -25.56 6.53 -18.20
C GLU A 302 -24.96 6.43 -19.62
N LYS A 303 -24.58 7.57 -20.22
CA LYS A 303 -23.99 7.66 -21.56
C LYS A 303 -22.73 6.79 -21.70
N ARG A 304 -21.91 6.73 -20.65
CA ARG A 304 -20.65 5.97 -20.62
C ARG A 304 -20.83 4.55 -20.09
N ASN A 305 -22.04 4.18 -19.66
CA ASN A 305 -22.35 2.91 -19.02
C ASN A 305 -21.38 2.60 -17.86
N LEU A 306 -21.26 3.55 -16.92
CA LEU A 306 -20.30 3.52 -15.80
C LEU A 306 -20.89 3.00 -14.49
N LEU A 307 -22.17 2.62 -14.48
CA LEU A 307 -22.79 2.00 -13.32
C LEU A 307 -22.05 0.72 -12.97
N ARG A 308 -21.85 0.51 -11.66
CA ARG A 308 -21.20 -0.68 -11.13
C ARG A 308 -21.93 -1.95 -11.61
N LEU A 309 -21.16 -2.90 -12.13
CA LEU A 309 -21.64 -4.20 -12.58
C LEU A 309 -21.50 -5.20 -11.44
N ASP A 310 -22.59 -5.43 -10.70
CA ASP A 310 -22.67 -6.40 -9.60
C ASP A 310 -23.45 -7.68 -9.98
N ASP A 311 -24.02 -7.76 -11.19
CA ASP A 311 -24.72 -8.97 -11.64
C ASP A 311 -23.70 -10.05 -12.05
N ASP A 312 -23.60 -11.10 -11.23
CA ASP A 312 -22.81 -12.31 -11.47
C ASP A 312 -23.01 -12.87 -12.89
N THR A 313 -24.22 -12.74 -13.47
CA THR A 313 -24.55 -13.22 -14.81
C THR A 313 -23.87 -12.38 -15.91
N GLU A 314 -23.93 -11.05 -15.79
CA GLU A 314 -23.32 -10.15 -16.78
C GLU A 314 -21.79 -10.18 -16.67
N LEU A 315 -21.27 -10.25 -15.44
CA LEU A 315 -19.84 -10.33 -15.19
C LEU A 315 -19.25 -11.65 -15.69
N ARG A 316 -19.97 -12.77 -15.50
CA ARG A 316 -19.61 -14.07 -16.08
C ARG A 316 -19.60 -14.02 -17.60
N ARG A 317 -20.63 -13.43 -18.25
CA ARG A 317 -20.65 -13.28 -19.72
C ARG A 317 -19.47 -12.45 -20.23
N ALA A 318 -19.13 -11.36 -19.53
CA ALA A 318 -17.98 -10.54 -19.89
C ALA A 318 -16.66 -11.31 -19.74
N ALA A 319 -16.52 -12.09 -18.66
CA ALA A 319 -15.38 -12.98 -18.44
C ALA A 319 -15.27 -14.07 -19.53
N GLU A 320 -16.37 -14.76 -19.86
CA GLU A 320 -16.45 -15.74 -20.97
C GLU A 320 -16.01 -15.13 -22.29
N ALA A 321 -16.50 -13.93 -22.61
CA ALA A 321 -16.11 -13.23 -23.82
C ALA A 321 -14.60 -12.92 -23.85
N VAL A 322 -14.03 -12.42 -22.75
CA VAL A 322 -12.58 -12.12 -22.64
C VAL A 322 -11.74 -13.40 -22.80
N VAL A 323 -12.13 -14.50 -22.16
CA VAL A 323 -11.42 -15.78 -22.27
C VAL A 323 -11.50 -16.33 -23.70
N SER A 324 -12.66 -16.22 -24.36
CA SER A 324 -12.84 -16.66 -25.75
C SER A 324 -12.04 -15.85 -26.77
N GLU A 325 -11.77 -14.58 -26.49
CA GLU A 325 -10.95 -13.70 -27.33
C GLU A 325 -9.44 -14.01 -27.22
N HIS A 326 -9.03 -14.76 -26.18
CA HIS A 326 -7.63 -15.05 -25.86
C HIS A 326 -7.41 -16.55 -25.56
N PRO A 327 -7.67 -17.43 -26.55
CA PRO A 327 -7.68 -18.89 -26.34
C PRO A 327 -6.30 -19.47 -26.02
N ASP A 328 -5.22 -18.89 -26.57
CA ASP A 328 -3.85 -19.38 -26.35
C ASP A 328 -3.38 -19.10 -24.92
N GLU A 329 -3.66 -17.89 -24.40
CA GLU A 329 -3.41 -17.53 -23.02
C GLU A 329 -4.29 -18.35 -22.06
N ALA A 330 -5.55 -18.62 -22.44
CA ALA A 330 -6.45 -19.44 -21.63
C ALA A 330 -5.94 -20.89 -21.55
N ALA A 331 -5.45 -21.44 -22.67
CA ALA A 331 -4.82 -22.76 -22.69
C ALA A 331 -3.58 -22.80 -21.80
N ARG A 332 -2.67 -21.81 -21.91
CA ARG A 332 -1.47 -21.72 -21.05
C ARG A 332 -1.79 -21.57 -19.57
N TYR A 333 -2.87 -20.87 -19.23
CA TYR A 333 -3.37 -20.80 -17.86
C TYR A 333 -3.83 -22.18 -17.37
N ARG A 334 -4.63 -22.91 -18.15
CA ARG A 334 -5.19 -24.22 -17.79
C ARG A 334 -4.17 -25.35 -17.74
N THR A 335 -3.35 -25.49 -18.78
CA THR A 335 -2.46 -26.66 -18.97
C THR A 335 -1.01 -26.37 -18.59
N GLY A 336 -0.58 -25.11 -18.70
CA GLY A 336 0.79 -24.68 -18.42
C GLY A 336 1.04 -24.24 -16.97
N GLY A 337 -0.01 -24.13 -16.14
CA GLY A 337 0.09 -23.66 -14.75
C GLY A 337 0.49 -22.18 -14.62
N GLU A 338 0.35 -21.39 -15.70
CA GLU A 338 0.72 -19.96 -15.72
C GLU A 338 -0.34 -19.08 -15.05
N THR A 339 -0.54 -19.26 -13.74
CA THR A 339 -1.56 -18.52 -12.95
C THR A 339 -1.38 -17.00 -12.96
N LYS A 340 -0.18 -16.51 -13.31
CA LYS A 340 0.12 -15.08 -13.54
C LYS A 340 -0.71 -14.46 -14.67
N LEU A 341 -1.20 -15.25 -15.63
CA LEU A 341 -2.08 -14.79 -16.71
C LEU A 341 -3.43 -14.28 -16.18
N MET A 342 -3.80 -14.60 -14.93
CA MET A 342 -4.95 -13.97 -14.25
C MET A 342 -4.86 -12.44 -14.27
N GLY A 343 -3.66 -11.86 -14.11
CA GLY A 343 -3.48 -10.40 -14.19
C GLY A 343 -3.75 -9.83 -15.59
N PHE A 344 -3.38 -10.57 -16.63
CA PHE A 344 -3.68 -10.22 -18.02
C PHE A 344 -5.19 -10.25 -18.29
N PHE A 345 -5.86 -11.34 -17.91
CA PHE A 345 -7.31 -11.49 -18.05
C PHE A 345 -8.08 -10.46 -17.22
N MET A 346 -7.61 -10.15 -16.01
CA MET A 346 -8.14 -9.08 -15.18
C MET A 346 -8.06 -7.74 -15.89
N GLY A 347 -6.90 -7.39 -16.46
CA GLY A 347 -6.73 -6.15 -17.22
C GLY A 347 -7.68 -6.05 -18.41
N ARG A 348 -7.87 -7.15 -19.14
CA ARG A 348 -8.82 -7.21 -20.28
C ARG A 348 -10.28 -7.08 -19.82
N LEU A 349 -10.66 -7.77 -18.75
CA LEU A 349 -12.00 -7.68 -18.19
C LEU A 349 -12.30 -6.28 -17.64
N MET A 350 -11.36 -5.67 -16.92
CA MET A 350 -11.49 -4.30 -16.44
C MET A 350 -11.57 -3.30 -17.59
N GLN A 351 -10.82 -3.51 -18.67
CA GLN A 351 -10.94 -2.69 -19.87
C GLN A 351 -12.32 -2.84 -20.53
N LYS A 352 -12.83 -4.07 -20.65
CA LYS A 352 -14.12 -4.38 -21.29
C LYS A 352 -15.31 -3.86 -20.49
N THR A 353 -15.24 -3.96 -19.17
CA THR A 353 -16.22 -3.39 -18.23
C THR A 353 -15.96 -1.91 -17.95
N ARG A 354 -14.95 -1.28 -18.58
CA ARG A 354 -14.57 0.14 -18.36
C ARG A 354 -14.23 0.49 -16.89
N GLY A 355 -13.91 -0.51 -16.07
CA GLY A 355 -13.60 -0.39 -14.65
C GLY A 355 -14.83 -0.29 -13.75
N THR A 356 -16.01 -0.74 -14.23
CA THR A 356 -17.24 -0.77 -13.43
C THR A 356 -17.44 -2.08 -12.67
N ALA A 357 -16.68 -3.13 -13.00
CA ALA A 357 -16.74 -4.39 -12.27
C ALA A 357 -15.95 -4.31 -10.96
N ASP A 358 -16.52 -4.87 -9.89
CA ASP A 358 -15.78 -5.09 -8.65
C ASP A 358 -14.58 -6.03 -8.89
N ALA A 359 -13.40 -5.67 -8.35
CA ALA A 359 -12.18 -6.41 -8.61
C ALA A 359 -12.20 -7.84 -8.04
N GLN A 360 -12.89 -8.06 -6.92
CA GLN A 360 -13.00 -9.38 -6.30
C GLN A 360 -14.01 -10.25 -7.05
N ALA A 361 -15.19 -9.72 -7.38
CA ALA A 361 -16.20 -10.40 -8.18
C ALA A 361 -15.67 -10.74 -9.59
N ALA A 362 -14.97 -9.79 -10.23
CA ALA A 362 -14.37 -10.00 -11.55
C ALA A 362 -13.31 -11.12 -11.52
N ARG A 363 -12.56 -11.21 -10.42
CA ARG A 363 -11.55 -12.27 -10.23
C ARG A 363 -12.20 -13.62 -10.04
N ALA A 364 -13.28 -13.68 -9.26
CA ALA A 364 -14.05 -14.89 -9.05
C ALA A 364 -14.67 -15.37 -10.37
N ALA A 365 -15.30 -14.49 -11.14
CA ALA A 365 -15.89 -14.80 -12.44
C ALA A 365 -14.84 -15.30 -13.45
N LEU A 366 -13.69 -14.62 -13.58
CA LEU A 366 -12.61 -15.08 -14.45
C LEU A 366 -12.04 -16.43 -14.01
N LYS A 367 -11.90 -16.65 -12.71
CA LYS A 367 -11.40 -17.93 -12.17
C LYS A 367 -12.35 -19.06 -12.57
N ASP A 368 -13.65 -18.90 -12.34
CA ASP A 368 -14.65 -19.91 -12.69
C ASP A 368 -14.66 -20.23 -14.19
N VAL A 369 -14.57 -19.20 -15.05
CA VAL A 369 -14.56 -19.36 -16.51
C VAL A 369 -13.25 -19.99 -17.02
N LEU A 370 -12.11 -19.67 -16.42
CA LEU A 370 -10.81 -20.21 -16.82
C LEU A 370 -10.60 -21.65 -16.33
N GLU A 371 -11.21 -22.03 -15.21
CA GLU A 371 -11.14 -23.38 -14.64
C GLU A 371 -12.22 -24.33 -15.20
N THR A 372 -13.21 -23.79 -15.89
CA THR A 372 -14.12 -24.54 -16.78
C THR A 372 -13.46 -24.80 -18.13
#